data_AF-A0A7C1HVY5-F1
#
_entry.id   AF-A0A7C1HVY5-F1
#
_cell.length_a   1.000
_cell.length_b   1.000
_cell.length_c   1.000
_cell.angle_alpha   90.00
_cell.angle_beta   90.00
_cell.angle_gamma   90.00
#
_symmetry.space_group_name_H-M   'P 1'
#
loop_
_entity.id
_entity.type
_entity.pdbx_description
1 polymer ?
#
loop_
_entity_poly.entity_id
_entity_poly.type
_entity_poly.pdbx_seq_one_letter_code
_entity_poly.pdbx_strand_id
1 'polypeptide(L)'
;MKRKAGLAWDCELTFNRYIEDCGVQCETVTPQMIAAPFYRGRYVGLVIPTGFGNPNYSGLLPALKASASRIRAFVEHGGNLLVCGAMSSRPGAYDWLPIDVEYCHEYFTARVHINQDRPFASILEDFDCDAVECDGFFTRYEGTPIVTSGEGRTLMFSEQLGRGTIVVTAVHEYPSRSFLRAFCSHDKETLF
;
A
#
# COMPACT_ATOMS: atom_id res chain seq x y z
N MET A 1 16.37 7.12 14.15
CA MET A 1 15.19 6.69 13.38
C MET A 1 15.58 6.48 11.92
N LYS A 2 15.38 5.27 11.40
CA LYS A 2 15.57 4.92 9.98
C LYS A 2 14.34 5.35 9.18
N ARG A 3 14.55 5.75 7.93
CA ARG A 3 13.48 6.10 6.98
C ARG A 3 13.78 5.50 5.63
N LYS A 4 13.19 4.34 5.35
CA LYS A 4 13.46 3.63 4.10
C LYS A 4 12.23 2.89 3.58
N ALA A 5 11.92 3.08 2.31
CA ALA A 5 10.85 2.42 1.60
C ALA A 5 11.40 1.62 0.41
N GLY A 6 10.86 0.43 0.20
CA GLY A 6 10.89 -0.23 -1.09
C GLY A 6 9.65 0.17 -1.88
N LEU A 7 9.79 0.59 -3.13
CA LEU A 7 8.67 0.80 -4.04
C LEU A 7 8.64 -0.36 -5.04
N ALA A 8 7.66 -1.25 -4.92
CA ALA A 8 7.54 -2.41 -5.79
C ALA A 8 6.99 -1.99 -7.16
N TRP A 9 7.82 -1.95 -8.19
CA TRP A 9 7.38 -1.60 -9.55
C TRP A 9 8.40 -2.05 -10.63
N ASP A 10 7.98 -2.10 -11.89
CA ASP A 10 8.85 -2.55 -13.00
C ASP A 10 10.05 -1.62 -13.25
N CYS A 11 9.90 -0.32 -12.97
CA CYS A 11 10.91 0.71 -13.17
C CYS A 11 10.73 1.88 -12.18
N GLU A 12 11.69 2.82 -12.17
CA GLU A 12 11.53 4.06 -11.42
C GLU A 12 10.34 4.89 -11.90
N LEU A 13 9.59 5.42 -10.95
CA LEU A 13 8.41 6.26 -11.12
C LEU A 13 8.64 7.64 -10.52
N THR A 14 7.80 8.61 -10.91
CA THR A 14 7.66 9.88 -10.18
C THR A 14 7.36 9.67 -8.70
N PHE A 15 6.69 8.56 -8.36
CA PHE A 15 6.37 8.22 -6.98
C PHE A 15 7.63 7.94 -6.12
N ASN A 16 8.72 7.40 -6.71
CA ASN A 16 9.99 7.27 -5.99
C ASN A 16 10.48 8.63 -5.50
N ARG A 17 10.53 9.60 -6.41
CA ARG A 17 10.96 10.97 -6.12
C ARG A 17 10.05 11.63 -5.09
N TYR A 18 8.74 11.42 -5.19
CA TYR A 18 7.80 11.96 -4.20
C TYR A 18 8.06 11.39 -2.79
N ILE A 19 8.32 10.08 -2.66
CA ILE A 19 8.70 9.45 -1.38
C ILE A 19 10.01 10.05 -0.85
N GLU A 20 11.00 10.30 -1.71
CA GLU A 20 12.25 10.96 -1.35
C GLU A 20 12.05 12.40 -0.88
N ASP A 21 11.17 13.16 -1.54
CA ASP A 21 10.78 14.52 -1.15
C ASP A 21 10.05 14.55 0.21
N CYS A 22 9.53 13.42 0.69
CA CYS A 22 8.99 13.25 2.05
C CYS A 22 10.08 12.97 3.11
N GLY A 23 11.35 12.90 2.70
CA GLY A 23 12.50 12.60 3.55
C GLY A 23 12.66 11.11 3.85
N VAL A 24 12.19 10.23 2.96
CA VAL A 24 12.29 8.77 3.06
C VAL A 24 13.21 8.26 1.94
N GLN A 25 14.24 7.48 2.28
CA GLN A 25 15.06 6.83 1.24
C GLN A 25 14.19 5.84 0.46
N CYS A 26 14.09 5.99 -0.85
CA CYS A 26 13.29 5.12 -1.69
C CYS A 26 14.18 4.24 -2.58
N GLU A 27 13.84 2.96 -2.69
CA GLU A 27 14.51 2.02 -3.59
C GLU A 27 13.47 1.31 -4.43
N THR A 28 13.63 1.32 -5.75
CA THR A 28 12.77 0.53 -6.64
C THR A 28 13.06 -0.95 -6.44
N VAL A 29 12.04 -1.73 -6.14
CA VAL A 29 12.11 -3.19 -5.98
C VAL A 29 11.36 -3.82 -7.14
N THR A 30 12.10 -4.31 -8.14
CA THR A 30 11.47 -4.84 -9.35
C THR A 30 10.78 -6.19 -9.11
N PRO A 31 9.84 -6.61 -9.98
CA PRO A 31 9.25 -7.94 -9.88
C PRO A 31 10.29 -9.08 -9.85
N GLN A 32 11.40 -8.93 -10.58
CA GLN A 32 12.50 -9.90 -10.56
C GLN A 32 13.21 -9.94 -9.21
N MET A 33 13.39 -8.79 -8.55
CA MET A 33 13.98 -8.71 -7.20
C MET A 33 13.04 -9.31 -6.15
N ILE A 34 11.74 -8.99 -6.22
CA ILE A 34 10.72 -9.54 -5.31
C ILE A 34 10.68 -11.07 -5.41
N ALA A 35 10.64 -11.60 -6.62
CA ALA A 35 10.58 -13.04 -6.86
C ALA A 35 11.91 -13.77 -6.60
N ALA A 36 13.05 -13.07 -6.53
CA ALA A 36 14.36 -13.68 -6.34
C ALA A 36 14.57 -14.16 -4.89
N PRO A 37 14.75 -15.48 -4.63
CA PRO A 37 14.86 -16.02 -3.27
C PRO A 37 16.06 -15.49 -2.45
N PHE A 38 17.11 -15.04 -3.13
CA PHE A 38 18.34 -14.52 -2.53
C PHE A 38 18.34 -12.99 -2.41
N TYR A 39 17.29 -12.31 -2.88
CA TYR A 39 17.14 -10.88 -2.68
C TYR A 39 16.99 -10.56 -1.19
N ARG A 40 17.75 -9.59 -0.68
CA ARG A 40 17.82 -9.25 0.75
C ARG A 40 17.64 -7.75 0.99
N GLY A 41 16.59 -7.19 0.40
CA GLY A 41 16.19 -5.81 0.67
C GLY A 41 15.84 -5.62 2.15
N ARG A 42 16.18 -4.45 2.69
CA ARG A 42 15.82 -4.06 4.06
C ARG A 42 15.09 -2.74 4.03
N TYR A 43 13.89 -2.73 4.59
CA TYR A 43 12.96 -1.60 4.51
C TYR A 43 12.21 -1.40 5.82
N VAL A 44 11.78 -0.17 6.07
CA VAL A 44 10.74 0.08 7.06
C VAL A 44 9.38 -0.18 6.43
N GLY A 45 9.15 0.37 5.23
CA GLY A 45 7.91 0.19 4.48
C GLY A 45 8.14 -0.44 3.10
N LEU A 46 7.19 -1.25 2.64
CA LEU A 46 7.06 -1.66 1.24
C LEU A 46 5.79 -1.03 0.68
N VAL A 47 5.90 -0.35 -0.45
CA VAL A 47 4.79 0.32 -1.13
C VAL A 47 4.50 -0.41 -2.44
N ILE A 48 3.25 -0.83 -2.61
CA ILE A 48 2.72 -1.41 -3.85
C ILE A 48 1.84 -0.33 -4.50
N PRO A 49 2.30 0.30 -5.60
CA PRO A 49 1.57 1.36 -6.28
C PRO A 49 0.27 0.89 -6.91
N THR A 50 -0.57 1.86 -7.23
CA THR A 50 -1.81 1.64 -7.96
C THR A 50 -1.53 1.02 -9.33
N GLY A 51 -2.39 0.09 -9.74
CA GLY A 51 -2.29 -0.60 -11.03
C GLY A 51 -1.48 -1.89 -11.00
N PHE A 52 -0.99 -2.32 -9.83
CA PHE A 52 -0.19 -3.55 -9.69
C PHE A 52 -0.89 -4.82 -10.22
N GLY A 53 -2.23 -4.83 -10.21
CA GLY A 53 -3.07 -5.95 -10.65
C GLY A 53 -3.46 -5.90 -12.12
N ASN A 54 -3.08 -4.85 -12.84
CA ASN A 54 -3.42 -4.63 -14.24
C ASN A 54 -2.20 -4.88 -15.14
N PRO A 55 -2.22 -5.92 -15.99
CA PRO A 55 -1.08 -6.32 -16.81
C PRO A 55 -0.73 -5.30 -17.92
N ASN A 56 -1.59 -4.32 -18.20
CA ASN A 56 -1.27 -3.23 -19.12
C ASN A 56 -0.33 -2.20 -18.49
N TYR A 57 -0.24 -2.15 -17.15
CA TYR A 57 0.61 -1.22 -16.42
C TYR A 57 1.84 -1.89 -15.81
N SER A 58 1.71 -3.12 -15.31
CA SER A 58 2.78 -3.77 -14.56
C SER A 58 2.79 -5.30 -14.62
N GLY A 59 4.00 -5.88 -14.57
CA GLY A 59 4.24 -7.31 -14.39
C GLY A 59 4.29 -7.76 -12.93
N LEU A 60 3.87 -6.91 -11.97
CA LEU A 60 4.12 -7.11 -10.55
C LEU A 60 3.26 -8.19 -9.88
N LEU A 61 1.98 -8.33 -10.23
CA LEU A 61 1.07 -9.27 -9.56
C LEU A 61 1.59 -10.73 -9.50
N PRO A 62 2.12 -11.34 -10.59
CA PRO A 62 2.73 -12.66 -10.51
C PRO A 62 3.89 -12.76 -9.50
N ALA A 63 4.74 -11.74 -9.42
CA ALA A 63 5.87 -11.72 -8.49
C ALA A 63 5.41 -11.58 -7.03
N LEU A 64 4.36 -10.79 -6.78
CA LEU A 64 3.73 -10.69 -5.46
C LEU A 64 3.16 -12.05 -5.03
N LYS A 65 2.43 -12.74 -5.91
CA LYS A 65 1.90 -14.08 -5.64
C LYS A 65 3.02 -15.09 -5.36
N ALA A 66 4.10 -15.06 -6.14
CA ALA A 66 5.26 -15.94 -5.93
C ALA A 66 5.99 -15.67 -4.60
N SER A 67 5.86 -14.46 -4.05
CA SER A 67 6.58 -13.99 -2.87
C SER A 67 5.70 -13.82 -1.63
N ALA A 68 4.46 -14.31 -1.67
CA ALA A 68 3.45 -14.12 -0.62
C ALA A 68 3.95 -14.54 0.78
N SER A 69 4.69 -15.66 0.88
CA SER A 69 5.27 -16.13 2.15
C SER A 69 6.33 -15.19 2.71
N ARG A 70 7.14 -14.57 1.85
CA ARG A 70 8.15 -13.58 2.25
C ARG A 70 7.51 -12.26 2.65
N ILE A 71 6.48 -11.83 1.92
CA ILE A 71 5.69 -10.64 2.25
C ILE A 71 5.05 -10.82 3.63
N ARG A 72 4.43 -11.98 3.88
CA ARG A 72 3.91 -12.36 5.21
C ARG A 72 5.01 -12.24 6.27
N ALA A 73 6.16 -12.86 6.04
CA ALA A 73 7.28 -12.80 6.99
C ALA A 73 7.77 -11.35 7.22
N PHE A 74 7.91 -10.54 6.17
CA PHE A 74 8.31 -9.13 6.28
C PHE A 74 7.36 -8.36 7.20
N VAL A 75 6.04 -8.50 7.01
CA VAL A 75 5.05 -7.83 7.85
C VAL A 75 5.09 -8.37 9.29
N GLU A 76 5.02 -9.69 9.47
CA GLU A 76 5.05 -10.32 10.80
C GLU A 76 6.28 -9.88 11.63
N HIS A 77 7.42 -9.64 10.97
CA HIS A 77 8.65 -9.24 11.63
C HIS A 77 8.78 -7.74 11.94
N GLY A 78 7.86 -6.90 11.45
CA GLY A 78 7.82 -5.46 11.74
C GLY A 78 7.91 -4.55 10.51
N GLY A 79 7.77 -5.09 9.30
CA GLY A 79 7.66 -4.31 8.08
C GLY A 79 6.26 -3.73 7.91
N ASN A 80 6.17 -2.50 7.41
CA ASN A 80 4.91 -1.86 7.05
C ASN A 80 4.62 -2.09 5.56
N LEU A 81 3.40 -2.44 5.21
CA LEU A 81 2.99 -2.70 3.82
C LEU A 81 1.85 -1.76 3.43
N LEU A 82 2.10 -0.88 2.46
CA LEU A 82 1.08 -0.03 1.84
C LEU A 82 0.72 -0.60 0.48
N VAL A 83 -0.56 -0.88 0.24
CA VAL A 83 -1.07 -1.41 -1.01
C VAL A 83 -2.14 -0.50 -1.57
N CYS A 84 -1.89 0.08 -2.73
CA CYS A 84 -2.86 0.91 -3.44
C CYS A 84 -3.73 0.04 -4.37
N GLY A 85 -4.73 0.64 -5.01
CA GLY A 85 -5.72 -0.09 -5.79
C GLY A 85 -5.16 -0.91 -6.95
N ALA A 86 -5.73 -2.10 -7.19
CA ALA A 86 -5.25 -3.01 -8.22
C ALA A 86 -5.49 -2.51 -9.67
N MET A 87 -6.39 -1.53 -9.88
CA MET A 87 -6.94 -1.11 -11.18
C MET A 87 -7.37 -2.28 -12.08
N SER A 88 -7.95 -3.30 -11.47
CA SER A 88 -8.31 -4.54 -12.14
C SER A 88 -9.52 -5.15 -11.47
N SER A 89 -10.52 -5.54 -12.26
CA SER A 89 -11.68 -6.30 -11.80
C SER A 89 -11.41 -7.80 -11.70
N ARG A 90 -10.16 -8.23 -11.91
CA ARG A 90 -9.77 -9.63 -11.84
C ARG A 90 -9.92 -10.16 -10.41
N PRO A 91 -10.69 -11.26 -10.21
CA PRO A 91 -10.76 -11.91 -8.92
C PRO A 91 -9.38 -12.33 -8.41
N GLY A 92 -9.17 -12.21 -7.11
CA GLY A 92 -7.95 -12.66 -6.46
C GLY A 92 -6.70 -11.83 -6.77
N ALA A 93 -6.86 -10.56 -7.14
CA ALA A 93 -5.75 -9.61 -7.24
C ALA A 93 -5.00 -9.44 -5.91
N TYR A 94 -5.66 -9.69 -4.78
CA TYR A 94 -5.10 -9.53 -3.44
C TYR A 94 -4.76 -10.86 -2.73
N ASP A 95 -4.92 -12.04 -3.36
CA ASP A 95 -4.67 -13.37 -2.75
C ASP A 95 -3.22 -13.58 -2.22
N TRP A 96 -2.30 -12.69 -2.59
CA TRP A 96 -0.92 -12.71 -2.11
C TRP A 96 -0.76 -12.04 -0.75
N LEU A 97 -1.76 -11.26 -0.31
CA LEU A 97 -1.77 -10.68 1.02
C LEU A 97 -2.02 -11.77 2.07
N PRO A 98 -1.46 -11.62 3.28
CA PRO A 98 -1.68 -12.55 4.37
C PRO A 98 -3.02 -12.32 5.12
N ILE A 99 -3.98 -11.64 4.48
CA ILE A 99 -5.31 -11.27 4.98
C ILE A 99 -6.34 -11.36 3.84
N ASP A 100 -7.60 -11.67 4.15
CA ASP A 100 -8.67 -11.67 3.15
C ASP A 100 -9.02 -10.25 2.69
N VAL A 101 -9.07 -10.03 1.38
CA VAL A 101 -9.45 -8.75 0.75
C VAL A 101 -10.23 -9.00 -0.54
N GLU A 102 -11.44 -8.45 -0.63
CA GLU A 102 -12.21 -8.34 -1.87
C GLU A 102 -12.34 -6.88 -2.27
N TYR A 103 -11.95 -6.60 -3.51
CA TYR A 103 -11.88 -5.28 -4.10
C TYR A 103 -12.79 -5.22 -5.32
N CYS A 104 -13.58 -4.16 -5.40
CA CYS A 104 -14.39 -3.82 -6.56
C CYS A 104 -13.70 -2.66 -7.30
N HIS A 105 -13.28 -2.88 -8.54
CA HIS A 105 -12.72 -1.84 -9.39
C HIS A 105 -13.83 -0.98 -9.98
N GLU A 106 -13.83 0.31 -9.63
CA GLU A 106 -14.77 1.31 -10.09
C GLU A 106 -14.07 2.66 -9.91
N TYR A 107 -13.88 3.42 -10.99
CA TYR A 107 -13.29 4.75 -10.87
C TYR A 107 -14.37 5.78 -10.59
N PHE A 108 -14.22 6.54 -9.50
CA PHE A 108 -15.17 7.56 -9.08
C PHE A 108 -14.49 8.63 -8.22
N THR A 109 -15.17 9.76 -8.08
CA THR A 109 -14.82 10.81 -7.12
C THR A 109 -15.81 10.79 -5.97
N ALA A 110 -15.34 10.90 -4.74
CA ALA A 110 -16.20 10.91 -3.57
C ALA A 110 -15.73 11.92 -2.52
N ARG A 111 -16.71 12.45 -1.79
CA ARG A 111 -16.46 12.97 -0.45
C ARG A 111 -16.08 11.81 0.46
N VAL A 112 -15.03 11.99 1.25
CA VAL A 112 -14.52 10.96 2.16
C VAL A 112 -14.60 11.38 3.61
N HIS A 113 -14.79 10.40 4.48
CA HIS A 113 -14.74 10.51 5.93
C HIS A 113 -13.55 9.72 6.44
N ILE A 114 -12.70 10.39 7.23
CA ILE A 114 -11.52 9.81 7.83
C ILE A 114 -11.76 9.62 9.32
N ASN A 115 -11.55 8.41 9.83
CA ASN A 115 -11.62 8.14 11.26
C ASN A 115 -10.34 8.66 11.95
N GLN A 116 -10.44 9.85 12.56
CA GLN A 116 -9.31 10.54 13.19
C GLN A 116 -8.77 9.85 14.45
N ASP A 117 -9.54 8.94 15.05
CA ASP A 117 -9.10 8.17 16.23
C ASP A 117 -8.21 6.97 15.85
N ARG A 118 -7.97 6.75 14.55
CA ARG A 118 -7.19 5.63 14.04
C ARG A 118 -5.77 6.05 13.65
N PRO A 119 -4.79 5.15 13.80
CA PRO A 119 -3.51 5.30 13.12
C PRO A 119 -3.74 5.53 11.62
N PHE A 120 -2.82 6.23 10.96
CA PHE A 120 -2.85 6.49 9.52
C PHE A 120 -3.94 7.44 9.02
N ALA A 121 -4.68 8.11 9.92
CA ALA A 121 -5.65 9.14 9.56
C ALA A 121 -5.04 10.31 8.76
N SER A 122 -3.73 10.52 8.86
CA SER A 122 -3.04 11.57 8.10
C SER A 122 -2.89 11.27 6.60
N ILE A 123 -3.37 10.12 6.08
CA ILE A 123 -3.17 9.72 4.67
C ILE A 123 -3.61 10.79 3.64
N LEU A 124 -4.61 11.60 3.99
CA LEU A 124 -5.15 12.67 3.14
C LEU A 124 -5.01 14.06 3.77
N GLU A 125 -4.08 14.25 4.71
CA GLU A 125 -3.87 15.52 5.42
C GLU A 125 -3.58 16.70 4.47
N ASP A 126 -2.98 16.42 3.30
CA ASP A 126 -2.64 17.43 2.29
C ASP A 126 -3.76 17.66 1.25
N PHE A 127 -4.94 17.05 1.40
CA PHE A 127 -5.97 16.96 0.36
C PHE A 127 -7.35 17.48 0.77
N ASP A 128 -8.11 17.98 -0.21
CA ASP A 128 -9.53 18.29 -0.06
C ASP A 128 -10.34 16.99 -0.01
N CYS A 129 -10.98 16.74 1.14
CA CYS A 129 -11.75 15.53 1.38
C CYS A 129 -13.14 15.54 0.70
N ASP A 130 -13.55 16.62 0.05
CA ASP A 130 -14.85 16.69 -0.63
C ASP A 130 -14.84 16.10 -2.06
N ALA A 131 -13.66 15.94 -2.67
CA ALA A 131 -13.52 15.47 -4.05
C ALA A 131 -12.28 14.57 -4.25
N VAL A 132 -12.21 13.45 -3.52
CA VAL A 132 -11.08 12.50 -3.62
C VAL A 132 -11.31 11.50 -4.74
N GLU A 133 -10.33 11.33 -5.63
CA GLU A 133 -10.36 10.29 -6.64
C GLU A 133 -10.10 8.90 -6.04
N CYS A 134 -10.90 7.93 -6.45
CA CYS A 134 -10.82 6.53 -6.02
C CYS A 134 -10.84 5.63 -7.25
N ASP A 135 -10.05 4.55 -7.22
CA ASP A 135 -10.05 3.53 -8.29
C ASP A 135 -10.89 2.30 -7.95
N GLY A 136 -11.51 2.28 -6.77
CA GLY A 136 -12.39 1.21 -6.33
C GLY A 136 -12.83 1.34 -4.88
N PHE A 137 -13.33 0.25 -4.33
CA PHE A 137 -13.69 0.13 -2.91
C PHE A 137 -13.61 -1.34 -2.45
N PHE A 138 -13.60 -1.55 -1.14
CA PHE A 138 -13.49 -2.88 -0.54
C PHE A 138 -14.84 -3.38 -0.03
N THR A 139 -15.25 -4.57 -0.48
CA THR A 139 -16.52 -5.22 -0.09
C THR A 139 -16.34 -6.23 1.03
N ARG A 140 -15.13 -6.78 1.16
CA ARG A 140 -14.75 -7.70 2.23
C ARG A 140 -13.29 -7.46 2.56
N TYR A 141 -12.96 -7.39 3.84
CA TYR A 141 -11.59 -7.16 4.29
C TYR A 141 -11.44 -7.61 5.74
N GLU A 142 -10.23 -7.99 6.12
CA GLU A 142 -9.83 -8.12 7.51
C GLU A 142 -9.26 -6.79 8.01
N GLY A 143 -9.63 -6.41 9.23
CA GLY A 143 -9.11 -5.24 9.91
C GLY A 143 -10.08 -4.08 10.03
N THR A 144 -9.54 -2.89 10.24
CA THR A 144 -10.30 -1.72 10.68
C THR A 144 -10.38 -0.68 9.56
N PRO A 145 -11.59 -0.22 9.15
CA PRO A 145 -11.73 0.84 8.18
C PRO A 145 -11.23 2.18 8.74
N ILE A 146 -10.51 2.93 7.91
CA ILE A 146 -9.94 4.25 8.23
C ILE A 146 -10.60 5.32 7.38
N VAL A 147 -10.78 5.07 6.08
CA VAL A 147 -11.41 6.00 5.14
C VAL A 147 -12.64 5.33 4.53
N THR A 148 -13.78 6.02 4.59
CA THR A 148 -15.02 5.62 3.93
C THR A 148 -15.54 6.75 3.05
N SER A 149 -16.23 6.41 1.97
CA SER A 149 -16.97 7.40 1.18
C SER A 149 -18.20 7.92 1.94
N GLY A 150 -18.78 9.03 1.47
CA GLY A 150 -20.07 9.54 1.96
C GLY A 150 -21.23 8.54 1.83
N GLU A 151 -21.12 7.55 0.94
CA GLU A 151 -22.08 6.44 0.79
C GLU A 151 -21.78 5.25 1.72
N GLY A 152 -20.74 5.33 2.55
CA GLY A 152 -20.36 4.27 3.48
C GLY A 152 -19.51 3.14 2.86
N ARG A 153 -19.08 3.26 1.59
CA ARG A 153 -18.13 2.30 0.99
C ARG A 153 -16.75 2.45 1.61
N THR A 154 -16.10 1.35 2.00
CA THR A 154 -14.73 1.38 2.54
C THR A 154 -13.71 1.64 1.43
N LEU A 155 -12.90 2.69 1.61
CA LEU A 155 -11.86 3.12 0.67
C LEU A 155 -10.46 2.83 1.19
N MET A 156 -10.29 2.71 2.50
CA MET A 156 -9.01 2.34 3.13
C MET A 156 -9.26 1.63 4.44
N PHE A 157 -8.45 0.62 4.72
CA PHE A 157 -8.42 -0.06 6.01
C PHE A 157 -6.98 -0.42 6.38
N SER A 158 -6.78 -0.76 7.65
CA SER A 158 -5.52 -1.31 8.14
C SER A 158 -5.73 -2.55 8.97
N GLU A 159 -4.75 -3.45 8.93
CA GLU A 159 -4.68 -4.62 9.79
C GLU A 159 -3.28 -4.80 10.38
N GLN A 160 -3.22 -5.13 11.66
CA GLN A 160 -1.95 -5.43 12.33
C GLN A 160 -1.64 -6.92 12.22
N LEU A 161 -0.46 -7.26 11.69
CA LEU A 161 -0.01 -8.65 11.59
C LEU A 161 1.39 -8.79 12.23
N GLY A 162 1.46 -9.53 13.32
CA GLY A 162 2.67 -9.64 14.13
C GLY A 162 3.12 -8.26 14.63
N ARG A 163 4.34 -7.84 14.26
CA ARG A 163 4.89 -6.53 14.63
C ARG A 163 4.71 -5.45 13.56
N GLY A 164 4.21 -5.80 12.39
CA GLY A 164 4.04 -4.87 11.26
C GLY A 164 2.59 -4.48 11.06
N THR A 165 2.35 -3.71 10.01
CA THR A 165 1.01 -3.25 9.66
C THR A 165 0.80 -3.29 8.16
N ILE A 166 -0.40 -3.71 7.75
CA ILE A 166 -0.87 -3.68 6.38
C ILE A 166 -1.87 -2.54 6.28
N VAL A 167 -1.68 -1.67 5.31
CA VAL A 167 -2.61 -0.61 4.93
C VAL A 167 -2.98 -0.84 3.47
N VAL A 168 -4.27 -0.97 3.20
CA VAL A 168 -4.78 -1.14 1.83
C VAL A 168 -5.70 0.02 1.53
N THR A 169 -5.52 0.65 0.37
CA THR A 169 -6.28 1.83 -0.06
C THR A 169 -6.70 1.72 -1.52
N ALA A 170 -7.91 2.19 -1.81
CA ALA A 170 -8.44 2.40 -3.16
C ALA A 170 -8.47 3.89 -3.52
N VAL A 171 -7.95 4.76 -2.65
CA VAL A 171 -7.74 6.18 -2.96
C VAL A 171 -6.67 6.29 -4.05
N HIS A 172 -6.98 7.03 -5.09
CA HIS A 172 -6.14 7.22 -6.28
C HIS A 172 -5.23 8.47 -6.20
N GLU A 173 -5.11 9.04 -5.01
CA GLU A 173 -4.17 10.12 -4.71
C GLU A 173 -2.87 9.58 -4.11
N TYR A 174 -1.77 10.31 -4.27
CA TYR A 174 -0.58 10.01 -3.48
C TYR A 174 -0.85 10.26 -1.99
N PRO A 175 -0.40 9.37 -1.09
CA PRO A 175 -0.55 9.62 0.33
C PRO A 175 0.16 10.93 0.74
N SER A 176 -0.37 11.60 1.77
CA SER A 176 0.22 12.84 2.29
C SER A 176 1.70 12.65 2.68
N ARG A 177 2.43 13.77 2.70
CA ARG A 177 3.85 13.75 3.05
C ARG A 177 4.07 13.30 4.49
N SER A 178 3.22 13.74 5.40
CA SER A 178 3.29 13.39 6.82
C SER A 178 3.05 11.89 7.02
N PHE A 179 2.08 11.32 6.30
CA PHE A 179 1.78 9.90 6.32
C PHE A 179 2.96 9.08 5.82
N LEU A 180 3.49 9.35 4.61
CA LEU A 180 4.62 8.58 4.06
C LEU A 180 5.84 8.64 4.97
N ARG A 181 6.14 9.84 5.47
CA ARG A 181 7.26 10.03 6.39
C ARG A 181 7.08 9.20 7.65
N ALA A 182 5.90 9.20 8.26
CA ALA A 182 5.62 8.43 9.48
C ALA A 182 5.58 6.92 9.21
N PHE A 183 4.85 6.50 8.18
CA PHE A 183 4.66 5.10 7.80
C PHE A 183 5.97 4.39 7.46
N CYS A 184 6.92 5.11 6.86
CA CYS A 184 8.24 4.60 6.52
C CYS A 184 9.33 4.94 7.56
N SER A 185 8.95 5.38 8.78
CA SER A 185 9.89 5.66 9.87
C SER A 185 9.82 4.61 10.97
N HIS A 186 10.96 4.01 11.33
CA HIS A 186 11.08 3.11 12.49
C HIS A 186 12.54 3.06 12.97
N ASP A 187 12.79 2.55 14.18
CA ASP A 187 14.15 2.36 14.69
C ASP A 187 14.96 1.28 13.97
N LYS A 188 14.30 0.36 13.26
CA LYS A 188 14.93 -0.75 12.55
C LYS A 188 14.30 -0.94 11.18
N GLU A 189 15.10 -1.47 10.26
CA GLU A 189 14.63 -1.97 8.98
C GLU A 189 14.35 -3.48 9.12
N THR A 190 13.33 -3.95 8.42
CA THR A 190 12.94 -5.37 8.36
C THR A 190 13.43 -5.97 7.06
N LEU A 191 13.93 -7.21 7.14
CA LEU A 191 14.36 -7.98 5.98
C LEU A 191 13.14 -8.42 5.16
N PHE A 192 13.20 -8.20 3.86
CA PHE A 192 12.28 -8.74 2.87
C PHE A 192 12.76 -10.06 2.26
#